data_AF-A0A371GDV0-F1
#
_entry.id   AF-A0A371GDV0-F1
#
_cell.length_a   1.000
_cell.length_b   1.000
_cell.length_c   1.000
_cell.angle_alpha   90.00
_cell.angle_beta   90.00
_cell.angle_gamma   90.00
#
_symmetry.space_group_name_H-M   'P 1'
#
loop_
_entity.id
_entity.type
_entity.pdbx_description
1 polymer ?
#
loop_
_entity_poly.entity_id
_entity_poly.type
_entity_poly.pdbx_seq_one_letter_code
_entity_poly.pdbx_strand_id
1 'polypeptide(L)'
;MFTSFVPSLDIGCRSHICTNVKDLKGSTILAKDEVSLHLGNGTEVATLVVGIYLLLKLDNFYFIPTIDRNIIYISCLDKKGFSIIIKDKCCCLYLNDVFYANVLISNELYVLYLDMPIHNTNVKRAPNETIRSGFPYFITFIYDLNRYGFVYLIRHKVEAFEKFKE
;
A
#
# COMPACT_ATOMS: atom_id res chain seq x y z
N MET A 1 18.72 -8.44 5.63
CA MET A 1 18.20 -7.81 6.86
C MET A 1 17.17 -6.80 6.40
N PHE A 2 15.90 -7.22 6.33
CA PHE A 2 14.82 -6.44 5.74
C PHE A 2 14.32 -5.43 6.77
N THR A 3 14.51 -4.13 6.53
CA THR A 3 13.74 -3.11 7.25
C THR A 3 12.36 -3.09 6.62
N SER A 4 11.41 -3.82 7.20
CA SER A 4 10.01 -3.74 6.77
C SER A 4 9.51 -2.35 7.14
N PHE A 5 9.44 -1.47 6.15
CA PHE A 5 8.71 -0.24 6.30
C PHE A 5 7.23 -0.61 6.48
N VAL A 6 6.76 -0.53 7.73
CA VAL A 6 5.38 -0.87 8.11
C VAL A 6 4.65 0.42 8.50
N PRO A 7 3.98 1.10 7.56
CA PRO A 7 3.30 2.35 7.83
C PRO A 7 1.87 2.14 8.31
N SER A 8 1.43 3.06 9.17
CA SER A 8 0.02 3.23 9.51
C SER A 8 -0.64 4.21 8.53
N LEU A 9 -1.89 3.95 8.16
CA LEU A 9 -2.69 4.87 7.38
C LEU A 9 -3.37 5.88 8.32
N ASP A 10 -3.23 7.16 8.03
CA ASP A 10 -3.78 8.23 8.87
C ASP A 10 -4.54 9.26 8.03
N ILE A 11 -5.77 9.55 8.47
CA ILE A 11 -6.66 10.57 7.89
C ILE A 11 -6.38 11.95 8.50
N GLY A 12 -5.88 11.98 9.75
CA GLY A 12 -5.65 13.20 10.51
C GLY A 12 -4.31 13.88 10.23
N CYS A 13 -3.39 13.22 9.53
CA CYS A 13 -2.11 13.81 9.14
C CYS A 13 -2.23 14.63 7.84
N ARG A 14 -1.21 15.42 7.54
CA ARG A 14 -1.12 16.23 6.30
C ARG A 14 0.06 15.87 5.40
N SER A 15 0.90 14.96 5.86
CA SER A 15 2.18 14.63 5.27
C SER A 15 2.52 13.18 5.51
N HIS A 16 3.25 12.58 4.58
CA HIS A 16 3.87 11.28 4.79
C HIS A 16 5.05 11.42 5.76
N ILE A 17 5.13 10.52 6.73
CA ILE A 17 6.19 10.52 7.75
C ILE A 17 6.95 9.21 7.68
N CYS A 18 8.28 9.33 7.73
CA CYS A 18 9.18 8.20 7.81
C CYS A 18 10.08 8.33 9.06
N THR A 19 10.32 7.21 9.74
CA THR A 19 11.20 7.13 10.91
C THR A 19 12.59 6.61 10.58
N ASN A 20 12.86 6.25 9.32
CA ASN A 20 14.14 5.75 8.86
C ASN A 20 14.42 6.13 7.40
N VAL A 21 15.34 7.06 7.18
CA VAL A 21 15.72 7.54 5.83
C VAL A 21 16.13 6.42 4.87
N LYS A 22 16.63 5.28 5.35
CA LYS A 22 17.03 4.15 4.50
C LYS A 22 15.86 3.52 3.74
N ASP A 23 14.64 3.72 4.22
CA ASP A 23 13.43 3.22 3.58
C ASP A 23 12.98 4.14 2.42
N LEU A 24 13.61 5.31 2.27
CA LEU A 24 13.35 6.29 1.22
C LEU A 24 14.40 6.24 0.10
N LYS A 25 13.96 6.59 -1.11
CA LYS A 25 14.79 6.67 -2.32
C LYS A 25 14.73 8.06 -2.91
N GLY A 26 15.81 8.46 -3.58
CA GLY A 26 15.94 9.81 -4.12
C GLY A 26 15.92 10.89 -3.02
N SER A 27 16.38 10.53 -1.82
CA SER A 27 16.27 11.39 -0.64
C SER A 27 17.13 12.64 -0.79
N THR A 28 16.56 13.80 -0.47
CA THR A 28 17.23 15.11 -0.52
C THR A 28 17.23 15.75 0.86
N ILE A 29 18.36 16.34 1.25
CA ILE A 29 18.48 17.10 2.49
C ILE A 29 17.80 18.45 2.29
N LEU A 30 16.94 18.82 3.23
CA LEU A 30 16.28 20.12 3.21
C LEU A 30 17.16 21.17 3.90
N ALA A 31 17.10 22.40 3.41
CA ALA A 31 17.70 23.52 4.10
C ALA A 31 16.99 23.75 5.44
N LYS A 32 17.71 24.36 6.39
CA LYS A 32 17.12 24.71 7.68
C LYS A 32 15.90 25.61 7.45
N ASP A 33 14.81 25.29 8.13
CA ASP A 33 13.53 26.01 8.09
C ASP A 33 12.83 26.02 6.70
N GLU A 34 13.29 25.20 5.75
CA GLU A 34 12.64 25.04 4.44
C GLU A 34 11.26 24.40 4.56
N VAL A 35 11.16 23.38 5.44
CA VAL A 35 9.90 22.74 5.79
C VAL A 35 9.87 22.50 7.30
N SER A 36 8.89 23.11 7.97
CA SER A 36 8.55 22.80 9.34
C SER A 36 7.21 22.09 9.43
N LEU A 37 7.15 21.07 10.29
CA LEU A 37 5.94 20.29 10.54
C LEU A 37 5.51 20.47 11.99
N HIS A 38 4.21 20.64 12.20
CA HIS A 38 3.62 20.73 13.51
C HIS A 38 3.11 19.34 13.91
N LEU A 39 3.62 18.82 15.03
CA LEU A 39 3.16 17.58 15.61
C LEU A 39 1.81 17.80 16.32
N GLY A 40 1.08 16.72 16.60
CA GLY A 40 -0.22 16.78 17.27
C GLY A 40 -0.17 17.36 18.69
N ASN A 41 1.00 17.42 19.32
CA ASN A 41 1.24 18.06 20.61
C ASN A 41 1.63 19.56 20.48
N GLY A 42 1.60 20.13 19.28
CA GLY A 42 1.98 21.52 19.00
C GLY A 42 3.48 21.76 18.85
N THR A 43 4.34 20.74 19.03
CA THR A 43 5.77 20.88 18.79
C THR A 43 6.03 21.08 17.30
N GLU A 44 6.79 22.13 16.96
CA GLU A 44 7.31 22.35 15.63
C GLU A 44 8.63 21.58 15.44
N VAL A 45 8.74 20.86 14.33
CA VAL A 45 9.93 20.07 13.98
C VAL A 45 10.40 20.45 12.58
N ALA A 46 11.65 20.87 12.47
CA ALA A 46 12.32 21.04 11.19
C ALA A 46 12.56 19.66 10.56
N THR A 47 12.13 19.48 9.30
CA THR A 47 12.41 18.22 8.59
C THR A 47 13.81 18.22 8.01
N LEU A 48 14.52 17.11 8.17
CA LEU A 48 15.91 16.99 7.70
C LEU A 48 16.01 16.41 6.29
N VAL A 49 15.08 15.52 5.91
CA VAL A 49 15.16 14.78 4.65
C VAL A 49 13.76 14.56 4.07
N VAL A 50 13.63 14.74 2.76
CA VAL A 50 12.45 14.34 1.97
C VAL A 50 12.81 13.23 0.97
N GLY A 51 11.92 12.26 0.74
CA GLY A 51 12.19 11.19 -0.23
C GLY A 51 10.95 10.48 -0.77
N ILE A 52 11.18 9.44 -1.58
CA ILE A 52 10.16 8.64 -2.25
C ILE A 52 10.10 7.24 -1.65
N TYR A 53 8.90 6.76 -1.34
CA TYR A 53 8.65 5.36 -1.01
C TYR A 53 8.29 4.56 -2.27
N LEU A 54 9.21 3.69 -2.70
CA LEU A 54 9.17 3.03 -4.02
C LEU A 54 7.97 2.10 -4.25
N LEU A 55 7.53 1.38 -3.22
CA LEU A 55 6.53 0.32 -3.37
C LEU A 55 5.18 0.88 -3.81
N LEU A 56 4.77 2.00 -3.23
CA LEU A 56 3.57 2.75 -3.63
C LEU A 56 3.86 3.92 -4.58
N LYS A 57 5.14 4.18 -4.89
CA LYS A 57 5.61 5.36 -5.65
C LYS A 57 5.03 6.67 -5.10
N LEU A 58 5.03 6.78 -3.78
CA LEU A 58 4.59 7.97 -3.06
C LEU A 58 5.78 8.89 -2.83
N ASP A 59 5.61 10.16 -3.15
CA ASP A 59 6.61 11.22 -2.98
C ASP A 59 6.40 11.95 -1.64
N ASN A 60 7.29 12.88 -1.31
CA ASN A 60 7.16 13.79 -0.16
C ASN A 60 7.06 13.09 1.20
N PHE A 61 7.86 12.05 1.43
CA PHE A 61 8.06 11.49 2.78
C PHE A 61 9.04 12.34 3.57
N TYR A 62 8.58 12.87 4.70
CA TYR A 62 9.38 13.67 5.61
C TYR A 62 9.96 12.78 6.72
N PHE A 63 11.29 12.80 6.87
CA PHE A 63 11.94 12.06 7.95
C PHE A 63 11.86 12.84 9.27
N ILE A 64 11.22 12.24 10.27
CA ILE A 64 11.13 12.79 11.62
C ILE A 64 11.62 11.73 12.63
N PRO A 65 12.83 11.87 13.20
CA PRO A 65 13.41 10.86 14.08
C PRO A 65 12.73 10.76 15.46
N THR A 66 11.95 11.77 15.85
CA THR A 66 11.26 11.83 17.14
C THR A 66 9.90 11.13 17.15
N ILE A 67 9.40 10.73 15.98
CA ILE A 67 8.16 9.96 15.84
C ILE A 67 8.52 8.46 15.82
N ASP A 68 7.68 7.63 16.43
CA ASP A 68 7.90 6.19 16.60
C ASP A 68 7.29 5.33 15.48
N ARG A 69 6.52 5.93 14.57
CA ARG A 69 5.80 5.23 13.49
C ARG A 69 5.91 5.90 12.13
N ASN A 70 6.00 5.07 11.10
CA ASN A 70 5.81 5.50 9.72
C ASN A 70 4.32 5.80 9.49
N ILE A 71 4.02 6.89 8.78
CA ILE A 71 2.65 7.33 8.51
C ILE A 71 2.46 7.57 7.02
N ILE A 72 1.41 6.99 6.46
CA ILE A 72 0.91 7.32 5.12
C ILE A 72 -0.27 8.27 5.28
N TYR A 73 -0.13 9.46 4.69
CA TYR A 73 -1.22 10.40 4.51
C TYR A 73 -2.21 9.88 3.48
N ILE A 74 -3.42 9.53 3.94
CA ILE A 74 -4.45 8.89 3.13
C ILE A 74 -4.85 9.73 1.92
N SER A 75 -4.98 11.06 2.05
CA SER A 75 -5.42 11.88 0.91
C SER A 75 -4.41 11.90 -0.25
N CYS A 76 -3.14 11.54 -0.01
CA CYS A 76 -2.19 11.37 -1.10
C CYS A 76 -2.44 10.08 -1.90
N LEU A 77 -2.90 9.01 -1.24
CA LEU A 77 -3.33 7.78 -1.91
C LEU A 77 -4.52 8.06 -2.83
N ASP A 78 -5.53 8.77 -2.33
CA ASP A 78 -6.71 9.17 -3.09
C ASP A 78 -6.34 10.00 -4.34
N LYS A 79 -5.46 11.00 -4.18
CA LYS A 79 -4.93 11.80 -5.31
C LYS A 79 -4.19 10.99 -6.36
N LYS A 80 -3.58 9.85 -5.97
CA LYS A 80 -2.89 8.92 -6.89
C LYS A 80 -3.86 7.90 -7.52
N GLY A 81 -5.17 7.99 -7.21
CA GLY A 81 -6.22 7.12 -7.75
C GLY A 81 -6.42 5.81 -6.97
N PHE A 82 -5.81 5.68 -5.78
CA PHE A 82 -6.08 4.52 -4.93
C PHE A 82 -7.43 4.68 -4.24
N SER A 83 -8.22 3.61 -4.25
CA SER A 83 -9.40 3.51 -3.39
C SER A 83 -9.09 2.68 -2.15
N ILE A 84 -9.49 3.18 -0.99
CA ILE A 84 -9.38 2.50 0.30
C ILE A 84 -10.78 2.03 0.70
N ILE A 85 -10.95 0.73 0.90
CA ILE A 85 -12.23 0.14 1.29
C ILE A 85 -12.09 -0.41 2.70
N ILE A 86 -12.87 0.12 3.64
CA ILE A 86 -12.99 -0.40 5.00
C ILE A 86 -14.37 -1.05 5.14
N LYS A 87 -14.38 -2.37 5.32
CA LYS A 87 -15.62 -3.15 5.44
C LYS A 87 -15.35 -4.46 6.17
N ASP A 88 -16.31 -4.94 6.95
CA ASP A 88 -16.28 -6.29 7.55
C ASP A 88 -14.99 -6.57 8.36
N LYS A 89 -14.50 -5.55 9.08
CA LYS A 89 -13.22 -5.57 9.86
C LYS A 89 -11.94 -5.71 9.01
N CYS A 90 -12.05 -5.57 7.69
CA CYS A 90 -10.92 -5.53 6.78
C CYS A 90 -10.74 -4.12 6.20
N CYS A 91 -9.49 -3.76 5.91
CA CYS A 91 -9.16 -2.59 5.11
C CYS A 91 -8.33 -3.04 3.91
N CYS A 92 -8.71 -2.58 2.72
CA CYS A 92 -8.12 -3.02 1.46
C CYS A 92 -7.79 -1.80 0.61
N LEU A 93 -6.63 -1.85 -0.04
CA LEU A 93 -6.18 -0.85 -0.99
C LEU A 93 -6.35 -1.38 -2.41
N TYR A 94 -6.93 -0.57 -3.30
CA TYR A 94 -7.08 -0.89 -4.73
C TYR A 94 -6.59 0.26 -5.60
N LEU A 95 -6.17 -0.04 -6.81
CA LEU A 95 -5.85 0.92 -7.87
C LEU A 95 -6.50 0.46 -9.17
N ASN A 96 -7.36 1.27 -9.78
CA ASN A 96 -8.10 0.91 -11.00
C ASN A 96 -8.83 -0.45 -10.87
N ASP A 97 -9.55 -0.66 -9.75
CA ASP A 97 -10.23 -1.90 -9.37
C ASP A 97 -9.33 -3.14 -9.20
N VAL A 98 -8.00 -2.97 -9.27
CA VAL A 98 -7.03 -4.04 -8.98
C VAL A 98 -6.67 -4.00 -7.50
N PHE A 99 -6.82 -5.14 -6.84
CA PHE A 99 -6.43 -5.30 -5.44
C PHE A 99 -4.91 -5.12 -5.28
N TYR A 100 -4.51 -4.23 -4.39
CA TYR A 100 -3.12 -3.84 -4.20
C TYR A 100 -2.54 -4.32 -2.88
N ALA A 101 -3.27 -4.22 -1.76
CA ALA A 101 -2.77 -4.67 -0.46
C ALA A 101 -3.89 -4.85 0.56
N ASN A 102 -3.63 -5.75 1.52
CA ASN A 102 -4.36 -5.79 2.78
C ASN A 102 -3.78 -4.76 3.75
N VAL A 103 -4.67 -4.14 4.51
CA VAL A 103 -4.36 -3.25 5.62
C VAL A 103 -4.99 -3.88 6.85
N LEU A 104 -4.15 -4.28 7.80
CA LEU A 104 -4.54 -5.01 8.99
C LEU A 104 -4.73 -4.05 10.16
N ILE A 105 -5.72 -4.32 11.01
CA ILE A 105 -5.89 -3.57 12.24
C ILE A 105 -4.90 -4.10 13.29
N SER A 106 -4.04 -3.24 13.81
CA SER A 106 -3.10 -3.56 14.90
C SER A 106 -3.01 -2.37 15.85
N ASN A 107 -3.25 -2.61 17.14
CA ASN A 107 -3.35 -1.56 18.17
C ASN A 107 -4.24 -0.38 17.73
N GLU A 108 -5.44 -0.69 17.25
CA GLU A 108 -6.45 0.28 16.79
C GLU A 108 -6.05 1.12 15.55
N LEU A 109 -4.91 0.84 14.92
CA LEU A 109 -4.46 1.50 13.71
C LEU A 109 -4.57 0.58 12.49
N TYR A 110 -4.82 1.19 11.33
CA TYR A 110 -4.76 0.54 10.03
C TYR A 110 -3.30 0.47 9.55
N VAL A 111 -2.70 -0.71 9.65
CA VAL A 111 -1.30 -0.96 9.33
C VAL A 111 -1.18 -1.65 7.97
N LEU A 112 -0.44 -1.03 7.06
CA LEU A 112 -0.22 -1.54 5.72
C LEU A 112 0.98 -2.49 5.70
N TYR A 113 0.77 -3.71 5.24
CA TYR A 113 1.82 -4.70 5.03
C TYR A 113 1.99 -4.95 3.53
N LEU A 114 3.14 -4.53 2.99
CA LEU A 114 3.47 -4.68 1.56
C LEU A 114 4.33 -5.91 1.27
N ASP A 115 4.96 -6.49 2.30
CA ASP A 115 5.81 -7.69 2.22
C ASP A 115 5.01 -8.98 2.47
N MET A 116 3.69 -8.92 2.34
CA MET A 116 2.82 -10.08 2.48
C MET A 116 2.37 -10.53 1.09
N PRO A 117 2.39 -11.84 0.77
CA PRO A 117 1.88 -12.32 -0.51
C PRO A 117 0.41 -11.92 -0.68
N ILE A 118 0.12 -11.27 -1.81
CA ILE A 118 -1.20 -10.72 -2.12
C ILE A 118 -1.94 -11.76 -2.92
N HIS A 119 -2.86 -12.46 -2.26
CA HIS A 119 -3.81 -13.32 -2.96
C HIS A 119 -5.09 -12.54 -3.22
N ASN A 120 -5.39 -12.21 -4.48
CA ASN A 120 -6.73 -11.70 -4.81
C ASN A 120 -7.70 -12.89 -4.72
N THR A 121 -8.47 -12.95 -3.63
CA THR A 121 -9.46 -14.00 -3.41
C THR A 121 -10.74 -13.79 -4.21
N ASN A 122 -10.87 -12.67 -4.93
CA ASN A 122 -12.06 -12.35 -5.70
C ASN A 122 -11.94 -12.86 -7.14
N VAL A 123 -12.76 -13.86 -7.47
CA VAL A 123 -12.91 -14.38 -8.82
C VAL A 123 -13.68 -13.38 -9.69
N LYS A 124 -12.98 -12.85 -10.70
CA LYS A 124 -13.53 -11.85 -11.63
C LYS A 124 -14.04 -12.50 -12.91
N ARG A 125 -14.96 -11.82 -13.59
CA ARG A 125 -15.46 -12.23 -14.91
C ARG A 125 -14.43 -11.86 -15.98
N ALA A 126 -14.11 -12.80 -16.86
CA ALA A 126 -13.12 -12.59 -17.91
C ALA A 126 -13.66 -11.71 -19.05
N PRO A 127 -12.78 -11.12 -19.88
CA PRO A 127 -13.18 -10.43 -21.11
C PRO A 127 -13.96 -11.34 -22.06
N ASN A 128 -14.81 -10.75 -22.92
CA ASN A 128 -15.70 -11.50 -23.81
C ASN A 128 -14.98 -12.53 -24.71
N GLU A 129 -13.77 -12.22 -25.17
CA GLU A 129 -12.95 -13.14 -25.99
C GLU A 129 -12.53 -14.39 -25.19
N THR A 130 -12.14 -14.21 -23.93
CA THR A 130 -11.78 -15.31 -23.02
C THR A 130 -12.99 -16.13 -22.59
N ILE A 131 -14.16 -15.49 -22.44
CA ILE A 131 -15.42 -16.21 -22.21
C ILE A 131 -15.71 -17.14 -23.41
N ARG A 132 -15.51 -16.66 -24.65
CA ARG A 132 -15.73 -17.45 -25.87
C ARG A 132 -14.75 -18.64 -26.00
N SER A 133 -13.55 -18.55 -25.42
CA SER A 133 -12.61 -19.69 -25.36
C SER A 133 -12.91 -20.69 -24.24
N GLY A 134 -14.01 -20.49 -23.49
CA GLY A 134 -14.50 -21.44 -22.49
C GLY A 134 -14.03 -21.19 -21.06
N PHE A 135 -13.39 -20.05 -20.78
CA PHE A 135 -12.93 -19.67 -19.45
C PHE A 135 -13.60 -18.37 -18.98
N PRO A 136 -14.82 -18.45 -18.46
CA PRO A 136 -15.60 -17.26 -18.11
C PRO A 136 -15.05 -16.46 -16.92
N TYR A 137 -14.09 -16.99 -16.18
CA TYR A 137 -13.57 -16.38 -14.96
C TYR A 137 -12.05 -16.35 -14.92
N PHE A 138 -11.51 -15.45 -14.11
CA PHE A 138 -10.09 -15.44 -13.76
C PHE A 138 -9.85 -15.07 -12.30
N ILE A 139 -8.72 -15.54 -11.76
CA ILE A 139 -8.17 -15.16 -10.46
C ILE A 139 -6.72 -14.70 -10.64
N THR A 140 -6.27 -13.75 -9.81
CA THR A 140 -4.93 -13.16 -9.90
C THR A 140 -4.15 -13.38 -8.60
N PHE A 141 -2.92 -13.88 -8.69
CA PHE A 141 -2.01 -13.99 -7.54
C PHE A 141 -0.86 -13.04 -7.78
N ILE A 142 -0.61 -12.10 -6.86
CA ILE A 142 0.43 -11.09 -7.04
C ILE A 142 1.51 -11.33 -5.98
N TYR A 143 2.72 -11.62 -6.45
CA TYR A 143 3.89 -11.68 -5.58
C TYR A 143 4.45 -10.27 -5.35
N ASP A 144 4.66 -9.97 -4.07
CA ASP A 144 5.09 -8.72 -3.46
C ASP A 144 6.42 -8.17 -4.01
N LEU A 145 7.46 -9.01 -4.14
CA LEU A 145 8.83 -8.52 -4.36
C LEU A 145 9.04 -7.87 -5.74
N ASN A 146 8.35 -8.36 -6.78
CA ASN A 146 8.53 -7.90 -8.17
C ASN A 146 7.23 -7.46 -8.85
N ARG A 147 6.09 -7.46 -8.15
CA ARG A 147 4.75 -7.35 -8.74
C ARG A 147 4.50 -8.36 -9.86
N TYR A 148 5.19 -9.51 -9.80
CA TYR A 148 4.98 -10.59 -10.74
C TYR A 148 3.65 -11.25 -10.40
N GLY A 149 2.70 -11.14 -11.32
CA GLY A 149 1.34 -11.63 -11.15
C GLY A 149 1.09 -12.87 -11.98
N PHE A 150 0.49 -13.90 -11.39
CA PHE A 150 -0.10 -15.01 -12.13
C PHE A 150 -1.58 -14.73 -12.36
N VAL A 151 -2.05 -14.96 -13.58
CA VAL A 151 -3.47 -14.92 -13.93
C VAL A 151 -3.88 -16.34 -14.28
N TYR A 152 -4.82 -16.90 -13.52
CA TYR A 152 -5.38 -18.21 -13.82
C TYR A 152 -6.77 -18.03 -14.40
N LEU A 153 -6.95 -18.55 -15.61
CA LEU A 153 -8.26 -18.69 -16.24
C LEU A 153 -8.93 -19.94 -15.72
N ILE A 154 -10.17 -19.83 -15.26
CA ILE A 154 -10.92 -20.95 -14.66
C ILE A 154 -12.32 -21.05 -15.27
N ARG A 155 -12.85 -22.27 -15.32
CA ARG A 155 -14.16 -22.53 -15.94
C ARG A 155 -15.30 -22.31 -14.95
N HIS A 156 -15.09 -22.73 -13.71
CA HIS A 156 -16.02 -22.57 -12.60
C HIS A 156 -15.35 -21.86 -11.42
N LYS A 157 -16.10 -21.02 -10.71
CA LYS A 157 -15.57 -20.26 -9.55
C LYS A 157 -14.98 -21.17 -8.46
N VAL A 158 -15.47 -22.40 -8.33
CA VAL A 158 -14.99 -23.39 -7.34
C VAL A 158 -13.55 -23.84 -7.59
N GLU A 159 -13.06 -23.76 -8.84
CA GLU A 159 -11.67 -24.11 -9.19
C GLU A 159 -10.66 -23.14 -8.57
N ALA A 160 -11.09 -21.96 -8.11
CA ALA A 160 -10.23 -21.01 -7.45
C ALA A 160 -9.51 -21.62 -6.25
N PHE A 161 -10.19 -22.45 -5.45
CA PHE A 161 -9.61 -23.12 -4.27
C PHE A 161 -8.42 -24.02 -4.61
N GLU A 162 -8.45 -24.70 -5.76
CA GLU A 162 -7.35 -25.54 -6.20
C GLU A 162 -6.15 -24.69 -6.64
N LYS A 163 -6.39 -23.50 -7.21
CA LYS A 163 -5.32 -22.57 -7.59
C LYS A 163 -4.57 -21.96 -6.41
N PHE A 164 -5.13 -21.97 -5.20
CA PHE A 164 -4.39 -21.58 -3.99
C PHE A 164 -3.39 -22.64 -3.50
N LYS A 165 -3.49 -23.88 -3.99
CA LYS A 165 -2.62 -24.99 -3.57
C LYS A 165 -1.43 -25.23 -4.50
N GLU A 166 -1.42 -24.58 -5.66
CA GLU A 166 -0.33 -24.62 -6.65
C GLU A 166 0.81 -23.69 -6.24
#